data_AF-A0A0M0X426-F1
#
_entry.id   AF-A0A0M0X426-F1
#
_cell.length_a   1.000
_cell.length_b   1.000
_cell.length_c   1.000
_cell.angle_alpha   90.00
_cell.angle_beta   90.00
_cell.angle_gamma   90.00
#
_symmetry.space_group_name_H-M   'P 1'
#
loop_
_entity.id
_entity.type
_entity.pdbx_description
1 polymer ?
#
loop_
_entity_poly.entity_id
_entity_poly.type
_entity_poly.pdbx_seq_one_letter_code
_entity_poly.pdbx_strand_id
1 'polypeptide(L)'
;MSYKKAKHILPAELLELIQEYVDGEYIYIPRRAEHKKDWGSNTATRKELDVRDCNIYNDYLSGADTATLGEKYYLSSKSIQRILLKEKRRRIE
;
A
#
# COMPACT_ATOMS: atom_id res chain seq x y z
N MET A 1 1.95 13.05 5.07
CA MET A 1 1.41 13.64 6.32
C MET A 1 1.87 15.07 6.37
N SER A 2 0.98 16.04 6.63
CA SER A 2 1.41 17.43 6.82
C SER A 2 2.09 17.56 8.19
N TYR A 3 3.11 18.41 8.27
CA TYR A 3 3.72 18.77 9.55
C TYR A 3 2.66 19.36 10.49
N LYS A 4 2.72 18.97 11.76
CA LYS A 4 1.89 19.55 12.82
C LYS A 4 2.77 19.84 14.04
N LYS A 5 2.64 21.04 14.59
CA LYS A 5 3.41 21.44 15.79
C LYS A 5 2.85 20.71 17.01
N ALA A 6 3.71 20.03 17.76
CA ALA A 6 3.32 19.23 18.93
C ALA A 6 2.59 20.07 19.99
N LYS A 7 3.02 21.32 20.23
CA LYS A 7 2.37 22.29 21.13
C LYS A 7 0.91 22.63 20.82
N HIS A 8 0.44 22.33 19.60
CA HIS A 8 -0.96 22.56 19.21
C HIS A 8 -1.82 21.29 19.28
N ILE A 9 -1.22 20.15 19.60
CA ILE A 9 -1.89 18.83 19.56
C ILE A 9 -1.82 18.13 20.92
N LEU A 10 -0.67 18.23 21.60
CA LEU A 10 -0.39 17.53 22.85
C LEU A 10 -0.61 18.46 24.05
N PRO A 11 -1.11 17.94 25.18
CA PRO A 11 -1.14 18.67 26.45
C PRO A 11 0.28 19.06 26.91
N ALA A 12 0.38 20.15 27.68
CA ALA A 12 1.65 20.65 28.19
C ALA A 12 2.40 19.62 29.05
N GLU A 13 1.70 18.97 29.98
CA GLU A 13 2.28 17.92 30.86
C GLU A 13 2.88 16.75 30.06
N LEU A 14 2.25 16.37 28.94
CA LEU A 14 2.77 15.32 28.08
C LEU A 14 3.99 15.78 27.27
N LEU A 15 4.05 17.04 26.88
CA LEU A 15 5.23 17.61 26.22
C LEU A 15 6.43 17.66 27.14
N GLU A 16 6.23 18.11 28.39
CA GLU A 16 7.28 18.12 29.41
C GLU A 16 7.85 16.72 29.63
N LEU A 17 6.98 15.70 29.78
CA LEU A 17 7.42 14.32 29.92
C LEU A 17 8.19 13.81 28.70
N ILE A 18 7.74 14.13 27.48
CA ILE A 18 8.47 13.73 26.26
C ILE A 18 9.86 14.38 26.22
N GLN A 19 9.97 15.65 26.64
CA GLN A 19 11.24 16.39 26.67
C GLN A 19 12.26 15.80 27.65
N GLU A 20 11.82 15.07 28.69
CA GLU A 20 12.73 14.31 29.56
C GLU A 20 13.47 13.19 28.80
N TYR A 21 12.86 12.64 27.75
CA TYR A 21 13.44 11.57 26.94
C TYR A 21 14.09 12.09 25.66
N VAL A 22 13.53 13.12 25.04
CA VAL A 22 13.94 13.65 23.73
C VAL A 22 13.58 15.14 23.62
N ASP A 23 14.57 16.02 23.47
CA ASP A 23 14.38 17.46 23.30
C ASP A 23 14.92 17.96 21.95
N GLY A 24 14.14 18.79 21.25
CA GLY A 24 14.52 19.38 19.96
C GLY A 24 14.42 18.48 18.72
N GLU A 25 13.98 17.23 18.84
CA GLU A 25 14.00 16.24 17.75
C GLU A 25 12.62 15.90 17.17
N TYR A 26 12.62 15.27 15.99
CA TYR A 26 11.41 14.75 15.34
C TYR A 26 11.09 13.32 15.80
N ILE A 27 9.92 13.12 16.41
CA ILE A 27 9.44 11.81 16.84
C ILE A 27 8.31 11.34 15.92
N TYR A 28 8.44 10.11 15.40
CA TYR A 28 7.36 9.44 14.68
C TYR A 28 6.41 8.74 15.66
N ILE A 29 5.13 9.12 15.60
CA ILE A 29 4.06 8.43 16.34
C ILE A 29 3.37 7.46 15.38
N PRO A 30 3.53 6.13 15.56
CA PRO A 30 2.87 5.15 14.70
C PRO A 30 1.34 5.25 14.84
N ARG A 31 0.63 4.94 13.75
CA ARG A 31 -0.84 4.83 13.81
C ARG A 31 -1.24 3.72 14.76
N ARG A 32 -2.26 4.00 15.59
CA ARG A 32 -2.96 2.97 16.37
C ARG A 32 -3.43 1.85 15.45
N ALA A 33 -3.37 0.61 15.93
CA ALA A 33 -3.72 -0.57 15.15
C ALA A 33 -5.15 -0.50 14.58
N GLU A 34 -6.10 -0.01 15.38
CA GLU A 34 -7.50 0.21 14.99
C GLU A 34 -7.67 1.21 13.83
N HIS A 35 -6.72 2.13 13.66
CA HIS A 35 -6.72 3.19 12.65
C HIS A 35 -5.66 2.97 11.58
N LYS A 36 -5.05 1.77 11.51
CA LYS A 36 -4.24 1.38 10.37
C LYS A 36 -5.16 1.33 9.16
N LYS A 37 -5.07 2.38 8.34
CA LYS A 37 -5.57 2.33 6.99
C LYS A 37 -4.83 1.21 6.26
N ASP A 38 -5.58 0.28 5.70
CA ASP A 38 -5.00 -0.70 4.79
C ASP A 38 -4.22 0.02 3.69
N TRP A 39 -3.09 -0.55 3.31
CA TRP A 39 -2.28 -0.04 2.21
C TRP A 39 -3.17 0.18 0.98
N GLY A 40 -3.17 1.41 0.46
CA GLY A 40 -3.94 1.80 -0.72
C GLY A 40 -5.41 2.19 -0.48
N SER A 41 -5.92 2.21 0.76
CA SER A 41 -7.31 2.60 1.06
C SER A 41 -7.64 4.08 0.76
N ASN A 42 -6.62 4.93 0.66
CA ASN A 42 -6.79 6.38 0.44
C ASN A 42 -6.41 6.85 -0.98
N THR A 43 -6.09 5.92 -1.89
CA THR A 43 -5.56 6.22 -3.23
C THR A 43 -6.24 5.34 -4.28
N ALA A 44 -6.72 5.95 -5.38
CA ALA A 44 -7.34 5.26 -6.52
C ALA A 44 -6.47 4.12 -7.10
N THR A 45 -5.16 4.17 -6.84
CA THR A 45 -4.16 3.17 -7.19
C THR A 45 -4.56 1.74 -6.85
N ARG A 46 -5.22 1.49 -5.71
CA ARG A 46 -5.62 0.10 -5.39
C ARG A 46 -6.71 -0.42 -6.33
N LYS A 47 -7.66 0.42 -6.74
CA LYS A 47 -8.67 0.06 -7.74
C LYS A 47 -8.05 -0.11 -9.12
N GLU A 48 -7.15 0.79 -9.51
CA GLU A 48 -6.43 0.70 -10.79
C GLU A 48 -5.60 -0.58 -10.89
N LEU A 49 -4.90 -0.95 -9.81
CA LEU A 49 -4.13 -2.19 -9.74
C LEU A 49 -5.03 -3.42 -9.83
N ASP A 50 -6.16 -3.44 -9.12
CA ASP A 50 -7.12 -4.56 -9.20
C ASP A 50 -7.69 -4.70 -10.62
N VAL A 51 -8.06 -3.59 -11.28
CA VAL A 51 -8.54 -3.61 -12.67
C VAL A 51 -7.45 -4.13 -13.62
N ARG A 52 -6.21 -3.65 -13.47
CA ARG A 52 -5.08 -4.12 -14.28
C ARG A 52 -4.83 -5.60 -14.07
N ASP A 53 -4.81 -6.07 -12.82
CA ASP A 53 -4.53 -7.47 -12.49
C ASP A 53 -5.63 -8.40 -13.04
N CYS A 54 -6.90 -7.98 -13.00
CA CYS A 54 -8.00 -8.70 -13.66
C CYS A 54 -7.84 -8.75 -15.20
N ASN A 55 -7.42 -7.65 -15.84
CA ASN A 55 -7.17 -7.62 -17.28
C ASN A 55 -6.00 -8.52 -17.69
N ILE A 56 -4.91 -8.52 -16.92
CA ILE A 56 -3.77 -9.43 -17.11
C ILE A 56 -4.25 -10.89 -17.10
N TYR A 57 -5.13 -11.24 -16.16
CA TYR A 57 -5.66 -12.60 -16.05
C TYR A 57 -6.61 -12.97 -17.20
N ASN A 58 -7.45 -12.04 -17.66
CA ASN A 58 -8.31 -12.27 -18.83
C ASN A 58 -7.50 -12.46 -20.11
N ASP A 59 -6.46 -11.65 -20.32
CA ASP A 59 -5.57 -11.81 -21.46
C ASP A 59 -4.84 -13.16 -21.41
N TYR A 60 -4.40 -13.59 -20.22
CA TYR A 60 -3.83 -14.92 -20.03
C TYR A 60 -4.82 -16.04 -20.39
N LEU A 61 -6.09 -15.93 -19.98
CA LEU A 61 -7.13 -16.89 -20.35
C LEU A 61 -7.43 -16.89 -21.86
N SER A 62 -7.19 -15.77 -22.56
CA SER A 62 -7.28 -15.70 -24.02
C SER A 62 -6.08 -16.30 -24.76
N GLY A 63 -5.09 -16.84 -24.03
CA GLY A 63 -3.95 -17.56 -24.58
C GLY A 63 -2.64 -16.77 -24.62
N ALA A 64 -2.59 -15.55 -24.07
CA ALA A 64 -1.34 -14.78 -23.99
C ALA A 64 -0.35 -15.43 -23.01
N ASP A 65 0.90 -15.59 -23.44
CA ASP A 65 1.97 -16.09 -22.58
C ASP A 65 2.51 -15.02 -21.61
N THR A 66 3.29 -15.45 -20.62
CA THR A 66 3.79 -14.56 -19.56
C THR A 66 4.84 -13.52 -20.02
N ALA A 67 5.54 -13.75 -21.13
CA ALA A 67 6.48 -12.79 -21.70
C ALA A 67 5.71 -11.68 -22.42
N THR A 68 4.74 -12.05 -23.27
CA THR A 68 3.86 -11.11 -23.97
C THR A 68 3.09 -10.22 -22.99
N LEU A 69 2.59 -10.79 -21.89
CA LEU A 69 1.95 -10.02 -20.82
C LEU A 69 2.93 -9.09 -20.09
N GLY A 70 4.16 -9.53 -19.89
CA GLY A 70 5.20 -8.70 -19.26
C GLY A 70 5.51 -7.46 -20.08
N GLU A 71 5.60 -7.60 -21.40
CA GLU A 71 5.79 -6.48 -22.32
C GLU A 71 4.57 -5.55 -22.35
N LYS A 72 3.36 -6.11 -22.55
CA LYS A 72 2.11 -5.33 -22.65
C LYS A 72 1.83 -4.47 -21.41
N TYR A 73 2.12 -5.01 -20.23
CA TYR A 73 1.82 -4.36 -18.95
C TYR A 73 3.05 -3.72 -18.29
N TYR A 74 4.22 -3.76 -18.93
CA TYR A 74 5.49 -3.27 -18.42
C TYR A 74 5.86 -3.86 -17.04
N LEU A 75 5.70 -5.18 -16.91
CA LEU A 75 5.95 -5.93 -15.69
C LEU A 75 6.96 -7.05 -15.92
N SER A 76 7.75 -7.35 -14.89
CA SER A 76 8.61 -8.53 -14.92
C SER A 76 7.79 -9.82 -14.96
N SER A 77 8.34 -10.89 -15.57
CA SER A 77 7.67 -12.19 -15.65
C SER A 77 7.28 -12.74 -14.27
N LYS A 78 8.13 -12.51 -13.25
CA LYS A 78 7.84 -12.87 -11.85
C LYS A 78 6.61 -12.14 -11.30
N SER A 79 6.42 -10.87 -11.68
CA SER A 79 5.24 -10.10 -11.28
C SER A 79 3.98 -10.61 -11.97
N ILE A 80 4.05 -10.88 -13.28
CA ILE A 80 2.94 -11.49 -14.04
C ILE A 80 2.53 -12.83 -13.41
N GLN A 81 3.48 -13.75 -13.19
CA GLN A 81 3.21 -15.05 -12.56
C GLN A 81 2.53 -14.91 -11.19
N ARG A 82 3.02 -13.99 -10.36
CA ARG A 82 2.42 -13.71 -9.05
C ARG A 82 0.98 -13.20 -9.16
N ILE A 83 0.71 -12.31 -10.11
CA ILE A 83 -0.63 -11.77 -10.38
C ILE A 83 -1.57 -12.89 -10.85
N LEU A 84 -1.13 -13.71 -11.82
CA LEU A 84 -1.92 -14.83 -12.32
C LEU A 84 -2.28 -15.84 -11.23
N LEU A 85 -1.32 -16.18 -10.35
CA LEU A 85 -1.57 -17.08 -9.22
C LEU A 85 -2.57 -16.48 -8.22
N LYS A 86 -2.47 -15.17 -7.95
CA LYS A 86 -3.38 -14.47 -7.05
C LYS A 86 -4.81 -14.43 -7.62
N GLU A 87 -4.97 -14.02 -8.87
CA GLU A 87 -6.29 -13.95 -9.53
C GLU A 87 -6.92 -15.33 -9.73
N LYS A 88 -6.11 -16.36 -10.02
CA LYS A 88 -6.59 -17.74 -10.07
C LYS A 88 -7.18 -18.20 -8.74
N ARG A 89 -6.52 -17.90 -7.61
CA ARG A 89 -7.07 -18.22 -6.27
C ARG A 89 -8.35 -17.43 -5.98
N ARG A 90 -8.37 -16.15 -6.32
CA ARG A 90 -9.52 -15.25 -6.12
C ARG A 90 -10.79 -15.70 -6.85
N ARG A 91 -10.68 -16.41 -7.97
CA ARG A 91 -11.83 -16.94 -8.72
C ARG A 91 -12.29 -18.34 -8.30
N ILE A 92 -11.51 -19.03 -7.46
CA ILE A 92 -11.86 -20.36 -6.94
C ILE A 92 -12.65 -20.22 -5.62
N GLU A 93 -12.45 -19.11 -4.89
CA GLU A 93 -13.26 -18.66 -3.75
C GLU A 93 -14.54 -17.95 -4.21
#